data_AF-A0A820DAT9-F1
#
_entry.id   AF-A0A820DAT9-F1
#
_cell.length_a   1.000
_cell.length_b   1.000
_cell.length_c   1.000
_cell.angle_alpha   90.00
_cell.angle_beta   90.00
_cell.angle_gamma   90.00
#
_symmetry.space_group_name_H-M   'P 1'
#
loop_
_entity.id
_entity.type
_entity.pdbx_description
1 polymer ?
#
loop_
_entity_poly.entity_id
_entity_poly.type
_entity_poly.pdbx_seq_one_letter_code
_entity_poly.pdbx_strand_id
1 'polypeptide(L)' 'STIVIFYYITDRIRSAEIVINDMSPSINVTFPVMSTNQTISSTPVILNLCQGFNSIRIYNRDDYTPDIDRIIVY' A
#
# COMPACT_ATOMS: atom_id res chain seq x y z
N SER A 1 -3.01 -8.25 -14.11
CA SER A 1 -2.44 -7.76 -12.84
C SER A 1 -1.34 -6.78 -13.16
N THR A 2 -1.13 -5.80 -12.29
CA THR A 2 -0.29 -4.61 -12.48
C THR A 2 0.60 -4.47 -11.26
N ILE A 3 1.89 -4.15 -11.44
CA ILE A 3 2.79 -3.91 -10.31
C ILE A 3 2.60 -2.47 -9.87
N VAL A 4 2.28 -2.27 -8.59
CA VAL A 4 2.19 -0.95 -7.97
C VAL A 4 3.21 -0.88 -6.85
N ILE A 5 4.13 0.07 -6.93
CA ILE A 5 5.13 0.30 -5.89
C ILE A 5 4.61 1.36 -4.95
N PHE A 6 4.44 1.00 -3.68
CA PHE A 6 4.08 1.93 -2.61
C PHE A 6 5.34 2.49 -1.97
N TYR A 7 5.42 3.81 -1.87
CA TYR A 7 6.47 4.54 -1.18
C TYR A 7 5.93 5.07 0.14
N TYR A 8 6.63 4.81 1.24
CA TYR A 8 6.11 5.04 2.59
C TYR A 8 7.21 5.27 3.62
N ILE A 9 6.80 5.81 4.78
CA ILE A 9 7.64 5.94 5.98
C ILE A 9 6.94 5.21 7.13
N THR A 10 7.71 4.48 7.94
CA THR A 10 7.22 3.86 9.17
C THR A 10 8.35 3.64 10.17
N ASP A 11 8.04 3.73 11.47
CA ASP A 11 8.96 3.51 12.59
C ASP A 11 8.99 2.04 13.08
N ARG A 12 7.98 1.26 12.68
CA ARG A 12 7.79 -0.16 13.02
C ARG A 12 7.13 -0.91 11.87
N ILE A 13 7.08 -2.23 11.92
CA ILE A 13 6.34 -3.01 10.91
C ILE A 13 4.86 -2.59 10.99
N ARG A 14 4.30 -2.17 9.86
CA ARG A 14 2.87 -1.82 9.73
C ARG A 14 2.23 -2.65 8.64
N SER A 15 0.91 -2.67 8.62
CA SER A 15 0.14 -3.29 7.56
C SER A 15 -0.98 -2.38 7.07
N ALA A 16 -1.45 -2.62 5.86
CA ALA A 16 -2.68 -2.02 5.35
C ALA A 16 -3.49 -3.04 4.56
N GLU A 17 -4.81 -2.89 4.62
CA GLU A 17 -5.78 -3.44 3.69
C GLU A 17 -5.89 -2.52 2.47
N ILE A 18 -5.70 -3.13 1.29
CA ILE A 18 -5.85 -2.46 0.00
C ILE A 18 -7.11 -2.98 -0.67
N VAL A 19 -8.04 -2.07 -0.96
CA VAL A 19 -9.29 -2.36 -1.69
C VAL A 19 -9.26 -1.65 -3.03
N ILE A 20 -9.50 -2.40 -4.10
CA ILE A 20 -9.54 -1.89 -5.48
C ILE A 20 -10.99 -1.82 -5.92
N ASN A 21 -11.45 -0.65 -6.37
CA ASN A 21 -12.82 -0.45 -6.88
C ASN A 21 -13.92 -0.95 -5.92
N ASP A 22 -13.72 -0.79 -4.61
CA ASP A 22 -14.65 -1.25 -3.56
C ASP A 22 -14.91 -2.76 -3.56
N MET A 23 -14.07 -3.54 -4.23
CA MET A 23 -14.20 -4.98 -4.33
C MET A 23 -13.63 -5.70 -3.12
N SER A 24 -14.31 -6.78 -2.73
CA SER A 24 -13.82 -7.76 -1.76
C SER A 24 -13.22 -8.98 -2.47
N PRO A 25 -12.22 -9.66 -1.88
CA PRO A 25 -11.56 -9.33 -0.62
C PRO A 25 -10.52 -8.20 -0.77
N SER A 26 -10.24 -7.51 0.34
CA SER A 26 -9.08 -6.64 0.45
C SER A 26 -7.78 -7.44 0.41
N ILE A 27 -6.71 -6.86 -0.11
CA ILE A 27 -5.35 -7.42 -0.07
C ILE A 27 -4.68 -6.89 1.20
N ASN A 28 -4.19 -7.77 2.07
CA ASN A 28 -3.37 -7.35 3.21
C ASN A 28 -1.90 -7.23 2.76
N VAL A 29 -1.30 -6.07 3.00
CA VAL A 29 0.10 -5.78 2.66
C VAL A 29 0.87 -5.40 3.90
N THR A 30 2.02 -6.03 4.09
CA THR A 30 2.98 -5.70 5.15
C THR A 30 4.02 -4.70 4.63
N PHE A 31 4.25 -3.68 5.44
CA PHE A 31 5.20 -2.59 5.21
C PHE A 31 6.33 -2.70 6.25
N PRO A 32 7.45 -3.36 5.90
CA PRO A 32 8.59 -3.52 6.81
C PRO A 32 9.29 -2.19 7.11
N VAL A 33 10.04 -2.16 8.21
CA VAL A 33 10.98 -1.05 8.49
C VAL A 33 12.26 -1.30 7.69
N MET A 34 12.59 -0.42 6.75
CA MET A 34 13.82 -0.55 5.96
C MET A 34 14.95 0.34 6.46
N SER A 35 14.66 1.38 7.25
CA SER A 35 15.66 2.17 7.99
C SER A 35 15.00 3.05 9.06
N THR A 36 15.81 3.69 9.91
CA THR A 36 15.36 4.57 10.98
C THR A 36 14.64 5.82 10.45
N ASN A 37 13.71 6.33 11.25
CA ASN A 37 12.78 7.44 11.01
C ASN A 37 13.25 8.48 9.97
N GLN A 38 12.41 8.72 8.96
CA GLN A 38 12.47 9.71 7.88
C GLN A 38 13.01 9.25 6.51
N THR A 39 13.41 7.99 6.34
CA THR A 39 13.74 7.49 5.00
C THR A 39 12.52 6.89 4.31
N ILE A 40 12.23 7.36 3.09
CA ILE A 40 11.21 6.76 2.24
C ILE A 40 11.64 5.34 1.83
N SER A 41 10.83 4.37 2.21
CA SER A 41 10.96 2.95 1.85
C SER A 41 9.98 2.60 0.74
N SER A 42 10.10 1.43 0.12
CA SER A 42 9.16 0.99 -0.91
C SER A 42 8.84 -0.50 -0.88
N THR A 43 7.59 -0.86 -1.19
CA THR A 43 7.11 -2.25 -1.29
C THR A 43 6.33 -2.43 -2.60
N PRO A 44 6.70 -3.39 -3.48
CA PRO A 44 5.91 -3.73 -4.65
C PRO A 44 4.68 -4.57 -4.27
N VAL A 45 3.53 -4.25 -4.85
CA VAL A 45 2.26 -4.96 -4.65
C VAL A 45 1.64 -5.26 -6.01
N ILE A 46 1.18 -6.49 -6.20
CA ILE A 46 0.47 -6.89 -7.42
C ILE A 46 -1.01 -6.59 -7.23
N LEU A 47 -1.56 -5.67 -8.02
CA LEU A 47 -2.97 -5.25 -7.97
C LEU A 47 -3.70 -5.64 -9.26
N ASN A 48 -5.00 -5.96 -9.14
CA ASN A 48 -5.87 -6.24 -10.29
C ASN A 48 -6.65 -4.97 -10.64
N LEU A 49 -6.06 -4.12 -11.48
CA LEU A 49 -6.70 -2.91 -11.98
C LEU A 49 -7.53 -3.21 -13.23
N CYS A 50 -8.65 -2.52 -13.37
CA CYS A 50 -9.49 -2.55 -14.58
C CYS A 50 -8.99 -1.52 -15.61
N GLN A 51 -9.42 -1.65 -16.86
CA GLN A 51 -9.18 -0.63 -17.87
C GLN A 51 -9.87 0.67 -17.47
N GLY A 52 -9.16 1.79 -17.57
CA GLY A 52 -9.69 3.13 -17.25
C GLY A 52 -9.47 3.52 -15.79
N PHE A 53 -10.45 4.21 -15.21
CA PHE A 53 -10.35 4.74 -13.85
C PHE A 53 -10.45 3.63 -12.81
N ASN A 54 -9.56 3.68 -11.81
CA ASN A 54 -9.58 2.80 -10.67
C ASN A 54 -9.52 3.62 -9.38
N SER A 55 -10.19 3.15 -8.34
CA SER A 55 -10.00 3.63 -6.97
C SER A 55 -9.17 2.63 -6.17
N ILE A 56 -8.25 3.15 -5.36
CA ILE A 56 -7.43 2.36 -4.44
C ILE A 56 -7.64 2.95 -3.06
N ARG A 57 -8.29 2.19 -2.18
CA ARG A 57 -8.43 2.56 -0.76
C ARG A 57 -7.37 1.82 0.03
N ILE A 58 -6.65 2.56 0.87
CA ILE A 58 -5.60 2.06 1.77
C ILE A 58 -6.06 2.38 3.18
N TYR A 59 -6.21 1.38 4.03
CA TYR A 59 -6.62 1.58 5.43
C TYR A 59 -6.15 0.41 6.29
N ASN A 60 -6.30 0.54 7.61
CA ASN A 60 -6.15 -0.57 8.54
C ASN A 60 -7.26 -0.43 9.58
N ARG A 61 -8.01 -1.51 9.84
CA ARG A 61 -9.16 -1.46 10.76
C ARG A 61 -8.74 -1.44 12.22
N ASP A 62 -7.60 -2.02 12.52
CA ASP A 62 -7.18 -2.33 13.89
C ASP A 62 -6.07 -1.41 14.40
N ASP A 63 -5.39 -0.67 13.50
CA ASP A 63 -4.26 0.20 13.83
C ASP A 63 -4.00 1.24 12.73
N TYR A 64 -2.94 2.03 12.87
CA TYR A 64 -2.45 2.96 11.86
C TYR A 64 -1.73 2.22 10.71
N THR A 65 -1.96 2.70 9.49
CA THR A 65 -1.13 2.38 8.32
C THR A 65 0.24 3.06 8.43
N PRO A 66 1.25 2.70 7.62
CA PRO A 66 2.40 3.58 7.45
C PRO A 66 1.99 4.91 6.81
N ASP A 67 2.85 5.92 6.91
CA ASP A 67 2.68 7.19 6.19
C ASP A 67 2.98 6.96 4.71
N ILE A 68 1.96 7.02 3.85
CA ILE A 68 2.12 6.83 2.40
C ILE A 68 2.52 8.15 1.75
N ASP A 69 3.67 8.14 1.06
CA ASP A 69 4.16 9.29 0.27
C ASP A 69 3.51 9.29 -1.12
N ARG A 70 3.70 8.19 -1.87
CA ARG A 70 3.17 8.03 -3.23
C ARG A 70 3.04 6.57 -3.65
N ILE A 71 2.40 6.35 -4.78
CA ILE A 71 2.43 5.07 -5.50
C ILE A 71 2.90 5.29 -6.94
N ILE A 72 3.57 4.28 -7.51
CA ILE A 72 3.90 4.23 -8.94
C ILE A 72 3.26 2.99 -9.54
N VAL A 73 2.52 3.16 -10.63
CA VAL A 73 1.82 2.08 -11.36
C VAL A 73 2.62 1.74 -12.63
N TYR A 74 2.96 0.46 -12.81
CA TYR A 74 3.74 -0.05 -13.95
C TYR A 74 2.89 -0.94 -14.87
#